data_AF-A0A375HX84-F1
#
_entry.id   AF-A0A375HX84-F1
#
_cell.length_a   1.000
_cell.length_b   1.000
_cell.length_c   1.000
_cell.angle_alpha   90.00
_cell.angle_beta   90.00
_cell.angle_gamma   90.00
#
_symmetry.space_group_name_H-M   'P 1'
#
loop_
_entity.id
_entity.type
_entity.pdbx_description
1 polymer ?
#
loop_
_entity_poly.entity_id
_entity_poly.type
_entity_poly.pdbx_seq_one_letter_code
_entity_poly.pdbx_strand_id
1 'polypeptide(L)'
;MRNIKNLVLYKADRRRRYDHIERLCRRSIDWDLIQRHYPDMMRVAVSIKAGKMPPSTILRRLGSESTKNKLYFAFRELGRVIRTVFLLKYLDDPELRRTIHAATNKSE
;
A
#
# COMPACT_ATOMS: atom_id res chain seq x y z
N MET A 1 -11.75 -10.37 -6.01
CA MET A 1 -11.49 -10.27 -4.55
C MET A 1 -12.75 -10.65 -3.78
N ARG A 2 -12.81 -11.84 -3.18
CA ARG A 2 -13.94 -12.30 -2.35
C ARG A 2 -13.79 -11.71 -0.93
N ASN A 3 -14.85 -11.12 -0.39
CA ASN A 3 -14.99 -10.57 0.98
C ASN A 3 -14.42 -9.15 1.29
N ILE A 4 -15.32 -8.17 1.25
CA ILE A 4 -15.22 -6.86 1.93
C ILE A 4 -14.93 -7.02 3.44
N LYS A 5 -15.32 -8.16 4.03
CA LYS A 5 -15.13 -8.49 5.45
C LYS A 5 -13.66 -8.49 5.94
N ASN A 6 -12.68 -8.54 5.03
CA ASN A 6 -11.25 -8.52 5.37
C ASN A 6 -10.53 -7.23 4.93
N LEU A 7 -11.27 -6.16 4.62
CA LEU A 7 -10.68 -4.86 4.32
C LEU A 7 -9.96 -4.30 5.56
N VAL A 8 -8.67 -3.98 5.37
CA VAL A 8 -7.84 -3.36 6.39
C VAL A 8 -7.51 -1.94 5.93
N LEU A 9 -8.07 -0.96 6.63
CA LEU A 9 -7.74 0.45 6.43
C LEU A 9 -6.69 0.91 7.45
N TYR A 10 -5.85 1.85 7.03
CA TYR A 10 -4.89 2.51 7.90
C TYR A 10 -5.26 3.99 8.04
N LYS A 11 -5.22 4.50 9.27
CA LYS A 11 -5.56 5.89 9.56
C LYS A 11 -4.38 6.79 9.18
N ALA A 12 -4.67 7.94 8.59
CA ALA A 12 -3.65 8.96 8.39
C ALA A 12 -3.14 9.50 9.73
N ASP A 13 -4.03 9.70 10.70
CA ASP A 13 -3.66 10.11 12.05
C ASP A 13 -4.28 9.14 13.06
N ARG A 14 -3.47 8.70 14.03
CA ARG A 14 -3.92 7.82 15.12
C ARG A 14 -4.96 8.51 16.02
N ARG A 15 -4.88 9.82 16.18
CA ARG A 15 -5.75 10.61 17.09
C ARG A 15 -7.15 10.83 16.53
N ARG A 16 -7.27 10.91 15.20
CA ARG A 16 -8.54 11.16 14.51
C ARG A 16 -9.45 9.96 14.63
N ARG A 17 -10.71 10.09 15.04
CA ARG A 17 -11.69 8.99 15.06
C ARG A 17 -12.70 9.17 13.93
N TYR A 18 -13.20 8.06 13.39
CA TYR A 18 -14.18 8.07 12.30
C TYR A 18 -15.45 7.31 12.66
N ASP A 19 -16.57 8.00 12.83
CA ASP A 19 -17.80 7.42 13.38
C ASP A 19 -18.29 6.16 12.66
N HIS A 20 -18.19 6.14 11.33
CA HIS A 20 -18.76 5.06 10.51
C HIS A 20 -17.75 3.97 10.09
N ILE A 21 -16.45 4.25 10.11
CA ILE A 21 -15.42 3.35 9.56
C ILE A 21 -14.32 2.98 10.55
N GLU A 22 -14.40 3.43 11.81
CA GLU A 22 -13.39 3.14 12.83
C GLU A 22 -13.13 1.63 12.96
N ARG A 23 -14.18 0.80 12.89
CA ARG A 23 -14.07 -0.67 12.99
C ARG A 23 -13.31 -1.32 11.82
N LEU A 24 -13.19 -0.63 10.68
CA LEU A 24 -12.41 -1.08 9.53
C LEU A 24 -10.93 -0.64 9.61
N CYS A 25 -10.62 0.30 10.51
CA CYS A 25 -9.28 0.83 10.71
C CYS A 25 -8.50 -0.04 11.70
N ARG A 26 -7.33 -0.56 11.31
CA ARG A 26 -6.51 -1.38 12.23
C ARG A 26 -5.42 -0.61 12.95
N ARG A 27 -4.72 0.28 12.26
CA ARG A 27 -3.58 1.06 12.78
C ARG A 27 -3.46 2.39 12.03
N SER A 28 -2.61 3.29 12.51
CA SER A 28 -2.20 4.48 11.76
C SER A 28 -0.99 4.19 10.87
N ILE A 29 -0.80 5.02 9.85
CA ILE A 29 0.41 5.08 9.02
C ILE A 29 1.56 5.67 9.85
N ASP A 30 2.76 5.09 9.71
CA ASP A 30 4.00 5.67 10.22
C ASP A 30 4.61 6.61 9.17
N TRP A 31 4.25 7.90 9.25
CA TRP A 31 4.75 8.92 8.32
C TRP A 31 6.23 9.23 8.51
N ASP A 32 6.74 9.13 9.74
CA ASP A 32 8.15 9.38 10.05
C ASP A 32 9.04 8.34 9.37
N LEU A 33 8.62 7.08 9.32
CA LEU A 33 9.33 6.02 8.59
C LEU A 33 9.39 6.32 7.10
N ILE A 34 8.28 6.75 6.50
CA ILE A 34 8.21 7.12 5.07
C ILE A 34 9.13 8.32 4.82
N GLN A 35 9.01 9.39 5.61
CA GLN A 35 9.80 10.61 5.45
C GLN A 35 11.29 10.35 5.61
N ARG A 36 11.69 9.61 6.64
CA ARG A 36 13.09 9.28 6.93
C ARG A 36 13.78 8.54 5.77
N HIS A 37 13.06 7.65 5.09
CA HIS A 37 13.60 6.83 4.00
C HIS A 37 13.19 7.32 2.60
N TYR A 38 12.48 8.44 2.51
CA TYR A 38 12.03 8.98 1.22
C TYR A 38 13.17 9.17 0.20
N PRO A 39 14.34 9.72 0.57
CA PRO A 39 15.45 9.86 -0.38
C PRO A 39 15.95 8.50 -0.94
N ASP A 40 16.00 7.47 -0.09
CA ASP A 40 16.44 6.13 -0.51
C ASP A 40 15.39 5.47 -1.42
N MET A 41 14.10 5.63 -1.10
CA MET A 41 13.00 5.15 -1.95
C MET A 41 13.03 5.83 -3.32
N MET A 42 13.32 7.13 -3.38
CA MET A 42 13.44 7.87 -4.64
C MET A 42 14.64 7.43 -5.47
N ARG A 43 15.80 7.15 -4.84
CA ARG A 43 16.96 6.59 -5.55
C ARG A 43 16.63 5.26 -6.23
N VAL A 44 15.87 4.40 -5.56
CA VAL A 44 15.38 3.14 -6.15
C VAL A 44 14.45 3.42 -7.34
N ALA A 45 13.46 4.29 -7.17
CA ALA A 45 12.49 4.61 -8.23
C ALA A 45 13.17 5.21 -9.48
N VAL A 46 14.12 6.13 -9.29
CA VAL A 46 14.90 6.73 -10.38
C VAL A 46 15.79 5.69 -11.05
N SER A 47 16.44 4.80 -10.29
CA SER A 47 17.28 3.74 -10.85
C SER A 47 16.48 2.78 -11.73
N ILE A 48 15.26 2.43 -11.32
CA ILE A 48 14.33 1.62 -12.11
C ILE A 48 13.93 2.38 -13.38
N LYS A 49 13.49 3.64 -13.24
CA LYS A 49 13.06 4.45 -14.38
C LYS A 49 14.17 4.68 -15.41
N ALA A 50 15.41 4.80 -14.95
CA ALA A 50 16.60 4.95 -15.79
C ALA A 50 17.10 3.62 -16.40
N GLY A 51 16.42 2.49 -16.16
CA GLY A 51 16.82 1.18 -16.67
C GLY A 51 18.08 0.59 -16.02
N LYS A 52 18.60 1.20 -14.95
CA LYS A 52 19.82 0.76 -14.26
C LYS A 52 19.63 -0.51 -13.44
N MET A 53 18.40 -0.80 -13.01
CA MET A 53 18.05 -2.03 -12.31
C MET A 53 16.61 -2.43 -12.65
N PRO A 54 16.35 -3.72 -12.92
CA PRO A 54 14.99 -4.18 -13.14
C PRO A 54 14.22 -4.24 -11.80
N PRO A 55 12.91 -3.96 -11.79
CA PRO A 55 12.07 -4.04 -10.59
C PRO A 55 12.19 -5.36 -9.85
N SER A 56 12.31 -6.48 -10.58
CA SER A 56 12.46 -7.83 -10.02
C SER A 56 13.70 -7.98 -9.13
N THR A 57 14.80 -7.30 -9.46
CA THR A 57 16.04 -7.34 -8.67
C THR A 57 15.88 -6.57 -7.36
N ILE A 58 15.22 -5.42 -7.39
CA ILE A 58 14.91 -4.65 -6.19
C ILE A 58 13.97 -5.44 -5.28
N LEU A 59 12.89 -6.02 -5.83
CA LEU A 59 11.97 -6.85 -5.05
C LEU A 59 12.69 -8.05 -4.42
N ARG A 60 13.58 -8.71 -5.16
CA ARG A 60 14.41 -9.79 -4.63
C ARG A 60 15.29 -9.29 -3.49
N ARG A 61 16.03 -8.18 -3.65
CA ARG A 61 16.89 -7.61 -2.60
C ARG A 61 16.11 -7.21 -1.35
N LEU A 62 14.98 -6.54 -1.52
CA LEU A 62 14.12 -6.12 -0.42
C LEU A 62 13.49 -7.31 0.33
N GLY A 63 13.28 -8.45 -0.35
CA GLY A 63 12.76 -9.68 0.24
C GLY A 63 13.84 -10.63 0.79
N SER A 64 15.06 -10.60 0.25
CA SER A 64 16.18 -11.48 0.64
C SER A 64 17.06 -10.89 1.73
N GLU A 65 17.23 -9.56 1.77
CA GLU A 65 17.86 -8.90 2.91
C GLU A 65 16.87 -8.95 4.08
N SER A 66 17.34 -9.47 5.22
CA SER A 66 16.59 -9.80 6.44
C SER A 66 15.42 -8.87 6.81
N THR A 67 14.58 -9.33 7.73
CA THR A 67 13.54 -8.57 8.46
C THR A 67 14.04 -7.29 9.17
N LYS A 68 15.30 -6.87 8.99
CA LYS A 68 15.87 -5.59 9.42
C LYS A 68 16.02 -4.56 8.29
N ASN A 69 15.61 -4.86 7.05
CA ASN A 69 15.69 -3.90 5.94
C ASN A 69 14.68 -2.75 6.14
N LYS A 70 15.17 -1.62 6.64
CA LYS A 70 14.36 -0.42 6.89
C LYS A 70 13.74 0.15 5.61
N LEU A 71 14.41 -0.01 4.46
CA LEU A 71 13.89 0.43 3.17
C LEU A 71 12.70 -0.43 2.70
N TYR A 72 12.75 -1.74 2.93
CA TYR A 72 11.58 -2.61 2.72
C TYR A 72 10.39 -2.15 3.55
N PHE A 73 10.62 -1.83 4.84
CA PHE A 73 9.55 -1.37 5.70
C PHE A 73 8.98 -0.01 5.28
N ALA A 74 9.82 0.91 4.82
CA ALA A 74 9.38 2.19 4.29
C ALA A 74 8.49 2.01 3.04
N PHE A 75 8.93 1.18 2.07
CA PHE A 75 8.10 0.85 0.90
C PHE A 75 6.81 0.15 1.28
N ARG A 76 6.85 -0.76 2.26
CA ARG A 76 5.66 -1.44 2.77
C ARG A 76 4.68 -0.45 3.42
N GLU A 77 5.18 0.52 4.17
CA GLU A 77 4.36 1.55 4.81
C GLU A 77 3.72 2.48 3.77
N LEU A 78 4.48 2.91 2.76
CA LEU A 78 3.96 3.64 1.61
C LEU A 78 2.88 2.82 0.85
N GLY A 79 3.11 1.52 0.68
CA GLY A 79 2.14 0.60 0.09
C GLY A 79 0.82 0.54 0.87
N ARG A 80 0.85 0.66 2.21
CA ARG A 80 -0.37 0.76 3.03
C ARG A 80 -1.14 2.04 2.77
N VAL A 81 -0.46 3.16 2.55
CA VAL A 81 -1.10 4.43 2.16
C VAL A 81 -1.84 4.27 0.84
N ILE A 82 -1.13 3.82 -0.21
CA ILE A 82 -1.69 3.64 -1.56
C ILE A 82 -2.88 2.67 -1.51
N ARG A 83 -2.73 1.54 -0.81
CA ARG A 83 -3.80 0.56 -0.62
C ARG A 83 -5.00 1.17 0.10
N THR A 84 -4.79 1.92 1.18
CA THR A 84 -5.90 2.54 1.93
C THR A 84 -6.66 3.52 1.05
N VAL A 85 -5.98 4.40 0.32
CA VAL A 85 -6.62 5.35 -0.61
C VAL A 85 -7.43 4.60 -1.67
N PHE A 86 -6.87 3.55 -2.26
CA PHE A 86 -7.60 2.72 -3.22
C PHE A 86 -8.84 2.06 -2.61
N LEU A 87 -8.73 1.50 -1.41
CA LEU A 87 -9.85 0.86 -0.73
C LEU A 87 -10.94 1.85 -0.34
N LEU A 88 -10.60 3.08 0.04
CA LEU A 88 -11.57 4.14 0.28
C LEU A 88 -12.33 4.50 -0.99
N LYS A 89 -11.63 4.67 -2.13
CA LYS A 89 -12.27 4.90 -3.43
C LYS A 89 -13.16 3.72 -3.83
N TYR A 90 -12.72 2.50 -3.61
CA TYR A 90 -13.51 1.29 -3.85
C TYR A 90 -14.78 1.21 -2.98
N LEU A 91 -14.72 1.69 -1.74
CA LEU A 91 -15.88 1.75 -0.84
C LEU A 91 -16.85 2.87 -1.21
N ASP A 92 -16.36 3.96 -1.80
CA ASP A 92 -17.18 5.08 -2.22
C ASP A 92 -17.85 4.84 -3.58
N ASP A 93 -17.11 4.30 -4.55
CA ASP A 93 -17.52 4.18 -5.95
C ASP A 93 -18.13 2.80 -6.30
N PRO A 94 -19.46 2.71 -6.54
CA PRO A 94 -20.11 1.46 -6.92
C PRO A 94 -19.72 0.96 -8.33
N GLU A 95 -19.37 1.85 -9.25
CA GLU A 95 -18.96 1.48 -10.62
C GLU A 95 -17.56 0.87 -10.64
N LEU A 96 -16.64 1.43 -9.85
CA LEU A 96 -15.33 0.81 -9.61
C LEU A 96 -15.47 -0.59 -9.01
N ARG A 97 -16.40 -0.78 -8.06
CA ARG A 97 -16.71 -2.13 -7.54
C ARG A 97 -17.19 -3.06 -8.63
N ARG A 98 -18.17 -2.65 -9.43
CA ARG A 98 -18.73 -3.46 -10.53
C ARG A 98 -17.67 -3.84 -11.54
N THR A 99 -16.82 -2.88 -11.95
CA THR A 99 -15.73 -3.10 -12.91
C THR A 99 -14.74 -4.15 -12.40
N ILE A 100 -14.31 -4.05 -11.14
CA ILE A 100 -13.38 -5.01 -10.54
C ILE A 100 -14.03 -6.39 -10.36
N HIS A 101 -15.32 -6.44 -9.97
CA HIS A 101 -16.06 -7.69 -9.88
C HIS A 101 -16.20 -8.37 -11.24
N ALA A 102 -16.52 -7.62 -12.30
CA ALA A 102 -16.61 -8.13 -13.67
C ALA A 102 -15.26 -8.61 -14.21
N ALA A 103 -14.17 -7.88 -13.95
CA ALA A 103 -12.83 -8.29 -14.33
C ALA A 103 -12.37 -9.56 -13.59
N THR A 104 -12.73 -9.72 -12.31
CA THR A 104 -12.39 -10.93 -11.55
C THR A 104 -13.14 -12.16 -12.06
N ASN A 105 -14.40 -12.00 -12.48
CA ASN A 105 -15.24 -13.11 -12.97
C ASN A 105 -14.92 -13.53 -14.42
N LYS A 106 -14.19 -12.72 -15.19
CA LYS A 106 -13.76 -13.05 -16.57
C LYS A 106 -12.44 -13.81 -16.64
N SER A 107 -11.71 -13.90 -15.52
CA SER A 107 -10.42 -14.57 -15.39
C SER A 107 -10.52 -15.91 -14.64
N GLU A 108 -11.74 -16.40 -14.39
CA GLU A 108 -12.05 -17.78 -13.98
C GLU A 108 -12.57 -18.55 -15.21
#